data_AF-A0A286YCW4-F1
#
_entry.id   AF-A0A286YCW4-F1
#
_cell.length_a   1.000
_cell.length_b   1.000
_cell.length_c   1.000
_cell.angle_alpha   90.00
_cell.angle_beta   90.00
_cell.angle_gamma   90.00
#
_symmetry.space_group_name_H-M   'P 1'
#
loop_
_entity.id
_entity.type
_entity.pdbx_description
1 polymer ?
#
loop_
_entity_poly.entity_id
_entity_poly.type
_entity_poly.pdbx_seq_one_letter_code
_entity_poly.pdbx_strand_id
1 'polypeptide(L)' 'PASMTQGTQGTILPASNFDAMRDAEILRKAMKGFGTDEQAIVDVVSNRSNDQRQQIKAAFKTMYGKAGLLSH' A
#
# COMPACT_ATOMS: atom_id res chain seq x y z
N PRO A 1 -3.88 23.72 -28.71
CA PRO A 1 -3.65 22.31 -29.10
C PRO A 1 -4.13 21.42 -27.96
N ALA A 2 -5.10 20.53 -28.20
CA ALA A 2 -5.67 19.67 -27.17
C ALA A 2 -4.63 18.61 -26.75
N SER A 3 -4.30 18.57 -25.46
CA SER A 3 -3.43 17.55 -24.88
C SER A 3 -4.01 16.17 -25.12
N MET A 4 -3.30 15.35 -25.91
CA MET A 4 -3.63 13.94 -26.07
C MET A 4 -3.36 13.24 -24.74
N THR A 5 -4.41 13.00 -23.95
CA THR A 5 -4.33 12.06 -22.83
C THR A 5 -4.21 10.67 -23.43
N GLN A 6 -2.97 10.26 -23.67
CA GLN A 6 -2.62 8.93 -24.13
C GLN A 6 -3.09 7.94 -23.04
N GLY A 7 -4.24 7.32 -23.26
CA GLY A 7 -4.80 6.33 -22.36
C GLY A 7 -3.84 5.16 -22.26
N THR A 8 -3.13 5.05 -21.16
CA THR A 8 -2.33 3.86 -20.88
C THR A 8 -3.32 2.70 -20.66
N GLN A 9 -3.20 1.61 -21.43
CA GLN A 9 -4.05 0.41 -21.30
C GLN A 9 -3.70 -0.41 -20.03
N GLY A 10 -3.40 0.25 -18.92
CA GLY A 10 -3.13 -0.39 -17.64
C GLY A 10 -4.41 -0.89 -16.99
N THR A 11 -4.37 -2.08 -16.38
CA THR A 11 -5.49 -2.64 -15.61
C THR A 11 -5.52 -2.17 -14.16
N ILE A 12 -4.41 -1.60 -13.67
CA ILE A 12 -4.27 -1.07 -12.31
C ILE A 12 -4.28 0.46 -12.41
N LEU A 13 -5.32 1.08 -11.86
CA LEU A 13 -5.48 2.54 -11.83
C LEU A 13 -5.27 3.06 -10.39
N PRO A 14 -4.96 4.36 -10.20
CA PRO A 14 -4.91 4.96 -8.87
C PRO A 14 -6.26 4.85 -8.16
N ALA A 15 -6.26 4.36 -6.92
CA ALA A 15 -7.45 4.34 -6.08
C ALA A 15 -7.89 5.78 -5.74
N SER A 16 -9.18 6.10 -5.95
CA SER A 16 -9.71 7.47 -5.80
C SER A 16 -9.78 7.96 -4.35
N ASN A 17 -9.93 7.05 -3.39
CA ASN A 17 -10.06 7.30 -1.95
C ASN A 17 -8.85 6.75 -1.18
N PHE A 18 -7.66 7.02 -1.70
CA PHE A 18 -6.41 6.48 -1.19
C PHE A 18 -5.96 7.13 0.14
N ASP A 19 -5.62 6.30 1.11
CA ASP A 19 -4.97 6.67 2.38
C ASP A 19 -3.81 5.70 2.67
N ALA A 20 -2.57 6.21 2.52
CA ALA A 20 -1.36 5.43 2.71
C ALA A 20 -1.20 4.90 4.14
N MET A 21 -1.64 5.66 5.17
CA MET A 21 -1.52 5.24 6.56
C MET A 21 -2.53 4.14 6.89
N ARG A 22 -3.75 4.25 6.34
CA ARG A 22 -4.76 3.20 6.49
C ARG A 22 -4.33 1.89 5.85
N ASP A 23 -3.82 1.95 4.62
CA ASP A 23 -3.31 0.76 3.92
C ASP A 23 -2.10 0.16 4.66
N ALA A 24 -1.20 0.98 5.21
CA ALA A 24 -0.07 0.51 6.01
C ALA A 24 -0.52 -0.22 7.30
N GLU A 25 -1.57 0.26 7.97
CA GLU A 25 -2.19 -0.39 9.13
C GLU A 25 -2.79 -1.75 8.77
N ILE A 26 -3.51 -1.85 7.65
CA ILE A 26 -4.09 -3.10 7.15
C ILE A 26 -2.97 -4.12 6.89
N LEU A 27 -1.91 -3.71 6.18
CA LEU A 27 -0.75 -4.57 5.91
C LEU A 27 -0.07 -5.00 7.21
N ARG A 28 0.06 -4.11 8.21
CA ARG A 28 0.69 -4.46 9.49
C ARG A 28 -0.12 -5.51 10.25
N LYS A 29 -1.45 -5.38 10.28
CA LYS A 29 -2.35 -6.36 10.88
C LYS A 29 -2.29 -7.70 10.18
N ALA A 30 -2.34 -7.69 8.84
CA ALA A 30 -2.26 -8.89 8.02
C ALA A 30 -0.97 -9.68 8.22
N MET A 31 0.15 -9.00 8.49
CA MET A 31 1.47 -9.62 8.69
C MET A 31 1.80 -9.99 10.15
N LYS A 32 1.13 -9.41 11.15
CA LYS A 32 1.48 -9.60 12.59
C LYS A 32 0.67 -10.72 13.27
N GLY A 33 -0.44 -11.17 12.67
CA GLY A 33 -1.32 -12.18 13.26
C GLY A 33 -0.67 -13.56 13.44
N PHE A 34 -1.40 -14.50 14.07
CA PHE A 34 -1.03 -15.91 14.06
C PHE A 34 -1.33 -16.47 12.66
N GLY A 35 -0.33 -16.44 11.78
CA GLY A 35 -0.50 -16.66 10.33
C GLY A 35 -0.41 -15.36 9.53
N THR A 36 -0.69 -15.42 8.23
CA THR A 36 -0.69 -14.26 7.32
C THR A 36 -2.06 -14.14 6.68
N ASP A 37 -2.66 -12.95 6.75
CA ASP A 37 -3.88 -12.65 5.99
C ASP A 37 -3.49 -12.27 4.55
N GLU A 38 -3.28 -13.30 3.73
CA GLU A 38 -2.83 -13.17 2.34
C GLU A 38 -3.85 -12.41 1.49
N GLN A 39 -5.16 -12.57 1.78
CA GLN A 39 -6.22 -11.88 1.05
C GLN A 39 -6.15 -10.36 1.28
N ALA A 40 -5.99 -9.92 2.54
CA ALA A 40 -5.84 -8.50 2.83
C ALA A 40 -4.59 -7.89 2.15
N ILE A 41 -3.50 -8.64 2.04
CA ILE A 41 -2.30 -8.19 1.33
C ILE A 41 -2.58 -8.07 -0.17
N VAL A 42 -3.20 -9.08 -0.78
CA VAL A 42 -3.54 -9.08 -2.21
C VAL A 42 -4.49 -7.93 -2.54
N ASP A 43 -5.52 -7.70 -1.72
CA ASP A 43 -6.50 -6.64 -1.93
C ASP A 43 -5.86 -5.25 -1.91
N VAL A 44 -4.99 -4.98 -0.94
CA VAL A 44 -4.30 -3.69 -0.84
C VAL A 44 -3.31 -3.52 -1.99
N VAL A 45 -2.49 -4.52 -2.29
CA VAL A 45 -1.45 -4.37 -3.31
C VAL A 45 -2.09 -4.29 -4.70
N SER A 46 -3.01 -5.18 -5.03
CA SER A 46 -3.59 -5.29 -6.38
C SER A 46 -4.50 -4.13 -6.75
N ASN A 47 -5.05 -3.38 -5.79
CA ASN A 47 -5.95 -2.26 -6.06
C ASN A 47 -5.32 -0.89 -5.82
N ARG A 48 -3.98 -0.80 -5.89
CA ARG A 48 -3.23 0.45 -5.76
C ARG A 48 -2.22 0.60 -6.89
N SER A 49 -2.12 1.81 -7.44
CA SER A 49 -1.10 2.13 -8.45
C SER A 49 0.31 1.99 -7.88
N ASN A 50 1.32 1.91 -8.74
CA ASN A 50 2.70 1.80 -8.28
C ASN A 50 3.11 2.96 -7.36
N ASP A 51 2.74 4.20 -7.73
CA ASP A 51 3.02 5.39 -6.93
C ASP A 51 2.37 5.30 -5.54
N GLN A 52 1.12 4.87 -5.48
CA GLN A 52 0.41 4.65 -4.21
C GLN A 52 1.10 3.57 -3.37
N ARG A 53 1.58 2.48 -3.99
CA ARG A 53 2.35 1.43 -3.28
C ARG A 53 3.65 1.98 -2.69
N GLN A 54 4.35 2.88 -3.37
CA GLN A 54 5.53 3.54 -2.80
C GLN A 54 5.16 4.43 -1.59
N GLN A 55 4.02 5.13 -1.66
CA GLN A 55 3.52 5.93 -0.54
C GLN A 55 3.14 5.05 0.66
N ILE A 56 2.49 3.90 0.43
CA ILE A 56 2.21 2.89 1.48
C ILE A 56 3.51 2.42 2.12
N LYS A 57 4.53 2.07 1.32
CA LYS A 57 5.84 1.64 1.83
C LYS A 57 6.48 2.71 2.71
N ALA A 58 6.42 3.97 2.29
CA ALA A 58 6.93 5.09 3.09
C ALA A 58 6.15 5.24 4.40
N ALA A 59 4.82 5.25 4.36
CA ALA A 59 3.95 5.32 5.55
C ALA A 59 4.21 4.16 6.52
N PHE A 60 4.27 2.93 6.01
CA PHE A 60 4.59 1.74 6.80
C PHE A 60 5.97 1.86 7.47
N LYS A 61 6.99 2.35 6.77
CA LYS A 61 8.31 2.59 7.35
C LYS A 61 8.29 3.70 8.40
N THR A 62 7.52 4.76 8.22
CA THR A 62 7.37 5.82 9.24
C THR A 62 6.66 5.30 10.49
N MET A 63 5.61 4.49 10.31
CA MET A 63 4.80 3.97 11.42
C MET A 63 5.48 2.81 12.17
N TYR A 64 6.24 1.96 11.46
CA TYR A 64 6.76 0.69 12.00
C TYR A 64 8.25 0.47 11.79
N GLY A 65 8.92 1.31 11.00
CA GLY A 65 10.34 1.22 10.75
C GLY A 65 11.13 1.68 11.98
N LYS A 66 11.79 0.72 12.63
CA LYS A 66 12.85 0.91 13.64
C LYS A 66 12.43 1.18 15.10
N ALA A 67 11.14 1.32 15.43
CA ALA A 67 10.69 1.35 16.84
C ALA A 67 10.24 -0.02 17.41
N GLY A 68 10.31 -1.10 16.64
CA GLY A 68 9.82 -2.44 17.06
C GLY A 68 10.89 -3.51 17.27
N LEU A 69 12.18 -3.15 17.28
CA LEU A 69 13.29 -4.13 17.31
C LEU A 69 14.38 -3.80 18.33
N LEU A 70 14.00 -3.17 19.45
CA LEU A 70 14.83 -3.03 20.64
C LEU A 70 14.03 -3.45 21.87
N SER A 71 13.77 -4.74 21.96
CA SER A 71 13.41 -5.42 23.21
C SER A 71 14.18 -6.74 23.21
N HIS A 72 15.47 -6.64 23.53
CA HIS A 72 16.16 -7.67 24.29
C HIS A 72 16.15 -7.21 25.74
#